data_AF-A0A7C9JAQ3-F1
#
_entry.id   AF-A0A7C9JAQ3-F1
#
_cell.length_a   1.000
_cell.length_b   1.000
_cell.length_c   1.000
_cell.angle_alpha   90.00
_cell.angle_beta   90.00
_cell.angle_gamma   90.00
#
_symmetry.space_group_name_H-M   'P 1'
#
loop_
_entity.id
_entity.type
_entity.pdbx_description
1 polymer ?
#
loop_
_entity_poly.entity_id
_entity_poly.type
_entity_poly.pdbx_seq_one_letter_code
_entity_poly.pdbx_strand_id
1 'polypeptide(L)'
;MPEVRPTEESDDRGSVMGLLERVASVVLPIGVALYAVLYLGVEEIYAAFGINPQQAGIDQSVLFSRLMSTLVLVLLLGVPLLGLLVGLAWLVNVITLGAAGRTVSWIRSRPWVAGLIAALWSGATYWGFYNFFADLDLTVMVVIAVGLGVVTFLVPFQLLRRRPVGRAGLKVLVGGLTGLGLGFLLILNLASAAETMRDTGQANFLLSTVGFQDQWAILTNAEDDKPLYDGRWMMLLGESDGTYLLYDCDKQETFRRPMETTNLTQVQLDPEREEGFVCGSLAEPA
;
A
#
# COMPACT_ATOMS: atom_id res chain seq x y z
N MET A 1 -48.61 47.50 -13.22
CA MET A 1 -47.33 47.16 -12.56
C MET A 1 -46.87 45.85 -13.15
N PRO A 2 -45.76 45.82 -13.92
CA PRO A 2 -45.25 44.58 -14.47
C PRO A 2 -44.58 43.74 -13.37
N GLU A 3 -44.90 42.46 -13.37
CA GLU A 3 -44.40 41.42 -12.48
C GLU A 3 -42.91 41.18 -12.79
N VAL A 4 -42.04 41.60 -11.89
CA VAL A 4 -40.61 41.30 -11.95
C VAL A 4 -40.44 39.82 -11.60
N ARG A 5 -40.33 38.97 -12.64
CA ARG A 5 -39.80 37.62 -12.46
C ARG A 5 -38.38 37.75 -11.91
N PRO A 6 -37.99 37.02 -10.85
CA PRO A 6 -36.59 36.95 -10.48
C PRO A 6 -35.87 36.31 -11.66
N THR A 7 -35.06 37.11 -12.34
CA THR A 7 -34.04 36.63 -13.27
C THR A 7 -33.22 35.61 -12.51
N GLU A 8 -33.16 34.38 -13.02
CA GLU A 8 -32.18 33.38 -12.62
C GLU A 8 -30.84 34.10 -12.52
N GLU A 9 -30.39 34.25 -11.29
CA GLU A 9 -29.14 34.86 -10.95
C GLU A 9 -28.08 34.08 -11.71
N SER A 10 -27.34 34.82 -12.53
CA SER A 10 -26.26 34.35 -13.37
C SER A 10 -25.20 33.64 -12.53
N ASP A 11 -25.39 32.35 -12.26
CA ASP A 11 -24.42 31.47 -11.61
C ASP A 11 -23.45 30.86 -12.64
N ASP A 12 -23.18 31.65 -13.70
CA ASP A 12 -22.22 31.37 -14.76
C ASP A 12 -20.83 31.91 -14.42
N ARG A 13 -20.56 32.10 -13.11
CA ARG A 13 -19.20 31.99 -12.56
C ARG A 13 -18.91 30.52 -12.32
N GLY A 14 -18.83 29.76 -13.42
CA GLY A 14 -18.18 28.46 -13.53
C GLY A 14 -16.68 28.60 -13.30
N SER A 15 -16.31 29.13 -12.14
CA SER A 15 -14.97 29.50 -11.75
C SER A 15 -14.16 28.23 -11.59
N VAL A 16 -13.00 28.20 -12.24
CA VAL A 16 -11.96 27.18 -12.02
C VAL A 16 -11.73 26.93 -10.53
N MET A 17 -11.96 27.95 -9.68
CA MET A 17 -11.91 27.84 -8.23
C MET A 17 -12.98 26.91 -7.63
N GLY A 18 -14.20 26.92 -8.14
CA GLY A 18 -15.26 26.00 -7.72
C GLY A 18 -15.03 24.57 -8.22
N LEU A 19 -14.37 24.39 -9.36
CA LEU A 19 -13.88 23.06 -9.79
C LEU A 19 -12.71 22.59 -8.92
N LEU A 20 -11.76 23.47 -8.60
CA LEU A 20 -10.62 23.19 -7.73
C LEU A 20 -11.08 22.78 -6.34
N GLU A 21 -12.04 23.49 -5.75
CA GLU A 21 -12.59 23.20 -4.43
C GLU A 21 -13.35 21.86 -4.40
N ARG A 22 -14.09 21.54 -5.48
CA ARG A 22 -14.75 20.24 -5.63
C ARG A 22 -13.78 19.08 -5.85
N VAL A 23 -12.68 19.31 -6.59
CA VAL A 23 -11.65 18.29 -6.78
C VAL A 23 -10.87 18.10 -5.49
N ALA A 24 -10.46 19.18 -4.82
CA ALA A 24 -9.72 19.15 -3.57
C ALA A 24 -10.53 18.45 -2.46
N SER A 25 -11.82 18.72 -2.33
CA SER A 25 -12.67 18.08 -1.31
C SER A 25 -12.82 16.57 -1.47
N VAL A 26 -12.54 16.02 -2.66
CA VAL A 26 -12.57 14.57 -2.91
C VAL A 26 -11.17 13.97 -2.92
N VAL A 27 -10.21 14.61 -3.56
CA VAL A 27 -8.83 14.13 -3.68
C VAL A 27 -8.12 14.14 -2.34
N LEU A 28 -8.35 15.15 -1.50
CA LEU A 28 -7.64 15.30 -0.23
C LEU A 28 -7.97 14.17 0.77
N PRO A 29 -9.26 13.81 1.03
CA PRO A 29 -9.56 12.64 1.85
C PRO A 29 -9.01 11.32 1.28
N ILE A 30 -9.04 11.13 -0.04
CA ILE A 30 -8.46 9.94 -0.69
C ILE A 30 -6.95 9.90 -0.46
N GLY A 31 -6.25 11.01 -0.65
CA GLY A 31 -4.81 11.12 -0.43
C GLY A 31 -4.43 10.85 1.03
N VAL A 32 -5.17 11.41 1.98
CA VAL A 32 -4.97 11.15 3.42
C VAL A 32 -5.22 9.68 3.76
N ALA A 33 -6.28 9.08 3.22
CA ALA A 33 -6.58 7.67 3.43
C ALA A 33 -5.49 6.76 2.82
N LEU A 34 -5.01 7.07 1.60
CA LEU A 34 -3.91 6.33 0.97
C LEU A 34 -2.61 6.46 1.76
N TYR A 35 -2.30 7.65 2.27
CA TYR A 35 -1.17 7.87 3.15
C TYR A 35 -1.27 7.02 4.42
N ALA A 36 -2.42 7.02 5.09
CA ALA A 36 -2.65 6.22 6.29
C ALA A 36 -2.50 4.72 6.02
N VAL A 37 -3.05 4.25 4.89
CA VAL A 37 -2.90 2.87 4.43
C VAL A 37 -1.42 2.54 4.26
N LEU A 38 -0.65 3.32 3.50
CA LEU A 38 0.77 3.02 3.31
C LEU A 38 1.60 3.11 4.60
N TYR A 39 1.26 4.02 5.52
CA TYR A 39 1.90 4.09 6.83
C TYR A 39 1.71 2.79 7.61
N LEU A 40 0.50 2.25 7.65
CA LEU A 40 0.22 0.93 8.24
C LEU A 40 1.07 -0.16 7.57
N GLY A 41 1.26 -0.09 6.25
CA GLY A 41 2.14 -1.02 5.54
C GLY A 41 3.58 -1.02 6.02
N VAL A 42 4.15 0.17 6.25
CA VAL A 42 5.52 0.27 6.77
C VAL A 42 5.58 -0.21 8.22
N GLU A 43 4.59 0.11 9.03
CA GLU A 43 4.49 -0.38 10.41
C GLU A 43 4.49 -1.91 10.46
N GLU A 44 3.73 -2.57 9.58
CA GLU A 44 3.70 -4.04 9.50
C GLU A 44 5.03 -4.66 9.06
N ILE A 45 5.75 -4.04 8.12
CA ILE A 45 7.09 -4.53 7.73
C ILE A 45 8.03 -4.58 8.94
N TYR A 46 8.03 -3.52 9.77
CA TYR A 46 8.86 -3.48 10.98
C TYR A 46 8.31 -4.36 12.11
N ALA A 47 6.98 -4.51 12.20
CA ALA A 47 6.32 -5.37 13.17
C ALA A 47 6.68 -6.85 12.96
N ALA A 48 6.95 -7.29 11.72
CA ALA A 48 7.48 -8.62 11.45
C ALA A 48 8.79 -8.90 12.23
N PHE A 49 9.62 -7.88 12.44
CA PHE A 49 10.85 -7.93 13.22
C PHE A 49 10.66 -7.53 14.71
N GLY A 50 9.41 -7.36 15.15
CA GLY A 50 9.08 -7.02 16.54
C GLY A 50 9.44 -5.58 16.95
N ILE A 51 9.65 -4.68 16.00
CA ILE A 51 9.98 -3.27 16.27
C ILE A 51 9.04 -2.32 15.54
N ASN A 52 9.02 -1.06 15.97
CA ASN A 52 8.30 0.01 15.27
C ASN A 52 9.28 0.82 14.40
N PRO A 53 8.83 1.47 13.31
CA PRO A 53 9.71 2.23 12.44
C PRO A 53 10.44 3.39 13.16
N GLN A 54 9.82 3.98 14.20
CA GLN A 54 10.48 5.00 15.02
C GLN A 54 11.62 4.41 15.86
N GLN A 55 11.50 3.15 16.28
CA GLN A 55 12.58 2.46 16.98
C GLN A 55 13.74 2.16 16.03
N ALA A 56 13.47 1.93 14.74
CA ALA A 56 14.51 1.84 13.71
C ALA A 56 15.14 3.20 13.35
N GLY A 57 14.76 4.28 14.05
CA GLY A 57 15.27 5.64 13.84
C GLY A 57 14.75 6.32 12.58
N ILE A 58 13.63 5.83 12.05
CA ILE A 58 12.97 6.49 10.93
C ILE A 58 12.07 7.58 11.48
N ASP A 59 12.55 8.82 11.36
CA ASP A 59 11.80 10.01 11.70
C ASP A 59 10.49 10.13 10.90
N GLN A 60 9.48 10.76 11.49
CA GLN A 60 8.19 11.00 10.83
C GLN A 60 8.33 11.78 9.51
N SER A 61 9.32 12.68 9.41
CA SER A 61 9.61 13.43 8.19
C SER A 61 10.17 12.53 7.07
N VAL A 62 11.05 11.60 7.43
CA VAL A 62 11.64 10.60 6.52
C VAL A 62 10.58 9.60 6.08
N LEU A 63 9.77 9.10 7.02
CA LEU A 63 8.59 8.26 6.72
C LEU A 63 7.67 8.96 5.72
N PHE A 64 7.27 10.21 6.00
CA PHE A 64 6.41 10.97 5.11
C PHE A 64 7.02 11.13 3.71
N SER A 65 8.32 11.46 3.63
CA SER A 65 9.03 11.61 2.37
C SER A 65 9.08 10.29 1.57
N ARG A 66 9.41 9.17 2.23
CA ARG A 66 9.43 7.83 1.61
C ARG A 66 8.04 7.45 1.11
N LEU A 67 7.02 7.58 1.95
CA LEU A 67 5.64 7.25 1.60
C LEU A 67 5.11 8.11 0.44
N MET A 68 5.42 9.40 0.42
CA MET A 68 5.06 10.29 -0.69
C MET A 68 5.78 9.89 -1.98
N SER A 69 7.07 9.54 -1.90
CA SER A 69 7.83 9.02 -3.04
C SER A 69 7.21 7.72 -3.57
N THR A 70 6.85 6.79 -2.69
CA THR A 70 6.16 5.55 -3.05
C THR A 70 4.82 5.83 -3.71
N LEU A 71 4.02 6.78 -3.21
CA LEU A 71 2.76 7.20 -3.87
C LEU A 71 2.99 7.73 -5.27
N VAL A 72 3.98 8.62 -5.43
CA VAL A 72 4.34 9.18 -6.74
C VAL A 72 4.81 8.07 -7.69
N LEU A 73 5.63 7.14 -7.21
CA LEU A 73 6.13 6.01 -8.00
C LEU A 73 4.99 5.06 -8.41
N VAL A 74 4.10 4.71 -7.48
CA VAL A 74 2.89 3.92 -7.75
C VAL A 74 2.01 4.61 -8.78
N LEU A 75 1.86 5.93 -8.71
CA LEU A 75 1.08 6.70 -9.70
C LEU A 75 1.78 6.72 -11.06
N LEU A 76 3.10 6.92 -11.09
CA LEU A 76 3.92 6.96 -12.30
C LEU A 76 3.96 5.60 -13.01
N LEU A 77 3.96 4.49 -12.28
CA LEU A 77 3.83 3.13 -12.81
C LEU A 77 2.37 2.78 -13.16
N GLY A 78 1.41 3.27 -12.38
CA GLY A 78 -0.01 3.02 -12.57
C GLY A 78 -0.57 3.64 -13.85
N VAL A 79 -0.13 4.85 -14.22
CA VAL A 79 -0.56 5.54 -15.45
C VAL A 79 -0.26 4.74 -16.74
N PRO A 80 0.98 4.29 -17.01
CA PRO A 80 1.28 3.50 -18.21
C PRO A 80 0.60 2.14 -18.18
N LEU A 81 0.47 1.51 -17.01
CA LEU A 81 -0.24 0.23 -16.87
C LEU A 81 -1.74 0.38 -17.17
N LEU A 82 -2.37 1.46 -16.70
CA LEU A 82 -3.73 1.84 -17.11
C LEU A 82 -3.81 2.10 -18.62
N GLY A 83 -2.84 2.80 -19.20
CA GLY A 83 -2.75 3.03 -20.64
C GLY A 83 -2.72 1.72 -21.43
N LEU A 84 -1.92 0.75 -20.96
CA LEU A 84 -1.82 -0.59 -21.55
C LEU A 84 -3.14 -1.36 -21.43
N LEU A 85 -3.79 -1.34 -20.26
CA LEU A 85 -5.10 -1.97 -20.07
C LEU A 85 -6.17 -1.35 -20.98
N VAL A 86 -6.17 -0.02 -21.13
CA VAL A 86 -7.08 0.67 -22.05
C VAL A 86 -6.77 0.30 -23.50
N GLY A 87 -5.49 0.23 -23.87
CA GLY A 87 -5.04 -0.21 -25.18
C GLY A 87 -5.46 -1.64 -25.50
N LEU A 88 -5.30 -2.58 -24.56
CA LEU A 88 -5.76 -3.96 -24.67
C LEU A 88 -7.28 -4.04 -24.79
N ALA A 89 -8.02 -3.31 -23.95
CA ALA A 89 -9.48 -3.27 -24.03
C ALA A 89 -9.96 -2.72 -25.38
N TRP A 90 -9.26 -1.70 -25.91
CA TRP A 90 -9.51 -1.18 -27.26
C TRP A 90 -9.22 -2.22 -28.33
N LEU A 91 -8.08 -2.93 -28.25
CA LEU A 91 -7.70 -3.99 -29.18
C LEU A 91 -8.73 -5.12 -29.19
N VAL A 92 -9.16 -5.59 -28.01
CA VAL A 92 -10.21 -6.59 -27.87
C VAL A 92 -11.52 -6.10 -28.49
N ASN A 93 -11.86 -4.82 -28.31
CA ASN A 93 -13.05 -4.24 -28.92
C ASN A 93 -12.96 -4.18 -30.46
N VAL A 94 -11.78 -3.90 -31.01
CA VAL A 94 -11.54 -3.91 -32.46
C VAL A 94 -11.62 -5.34 -33.02
N ILE A 95 -10.96 -6.32 -32.39
CA ILE A 95 -10.97 -7.73 -32.81
C ILE A 95 -12.39 -8.31 -32.75
N THR A 96 -13.17 -7.94 -31.73
CA THR A 96 -14.55 -8.41 -31.57
C THR A 96 -15.58 -7.62 -32.38
N LEU A 97 -15.15 -6.75 -33.31
CA LEU A 97 -16.03 -5.92 -34.13
C LEU A 97 -17.06 -5.13 -33.31
N GLY A 98 -16.66 -4.64 -32.14
CA GLY A 98 -17.52 -3.89 -31.23
C GLY A 98 -18.50 -4.74 -30.40
N ALA A 99 -18.41 -6.06 -30.42
CA ALA A 99 -19.22 -6.91 -29.54
C ALA A 99 -18.82 -6.72 -28.06
N ALA A 100 -17.52 -6.66 -27.76
CA ALA A 100 -17.03 -6.42 -26.40
C ALA A 100 -17.50 -5.07 -25.83
N GLY A 101 -17.45 -4.00 -26.63
CA GLY A 101 -17.95 -2.67 -26.25
C GLY A 101 -19.47 -2.64 -26.02
N ARG A 102 -20.23 -3.44 -26.78
CA ARG A 102 -21.69 -3.61 -26.56
C ARG A 102 -22.00 -4.37 -25.28
N THR A 103 -21.26 -5.43 -24.96
CA THR A 103 -21.41 -6.12 -23.67
C THR A 103 -21.01 -5.25 -22.48
N VAL A 104 -19.91 -4.50 -22.60
CA VAL A 104 -19.47 -3.58 -21.53
C VAL A 104 -20.48 -2.46 -21.33
N SER A 105 -21.03 -1.87 -22.41
CA SER A 105 -22.05 -0.83 -22.27
C SER A 105 -23.37 -1.37 -21.71
N TRP A 106 -23.76 -2.60 -22.07
CA TRP A 106 -24.92 -3.28 -21.50
C TRP A 106 -24.74 -3.57 -20.01
N ILE A 107 -23.57 -4.09 -19.60
CA ILE A 107 -23.23 -4.31 -18.19
C ILE A 107 -23.21 -2.97 -17.44
N ARG A 108 -22.58 -1.94 -18.00
CA ARG A 108 -22.48 -0.59 -17.41
C ARG A 108 -23.84 0.10 -17.27
N SER A 109 -24.82 -0.27 -18.09
CA SER A 109 -26.19 0.25 -17.98
C SER A 109 -26.94 -0.26 -16.74
N ARG A 110 -26.45 -1.35 -16.11
CA ARG A 110 -27.02 -1.99 -14.92
C ARG A 110 -26.26 -1.57 -13.65
N PRO A 111 -26.85 -0.69 -12.82
CA PRO A 111 -26.17 -0.07 -11.68
C PRO A 111 -25.85 -1.06 -10.57
N TRP A 112 -26.62 -2.14 -10.46
CA TRP A 112 -26.39 -3.19 -9.48
C TRP A 112 -25.09 -3.96 -9.75
N VAL A 113 -24.65 -4.08 -11.00
CA VAL A 113 -23.41 -4.80 -11.33
C VAL A 113 -22.19 -4.04 -10.84
N ALA A 114 -22.14 -2.72 -11.03
CA ALA A 114 -21.06 -1.89 -10.52
C ALA A 114 -21.03 -1.87 -8.98
N GLY A 115 -22.21 -1.80 -8.34
CA GLY A 115 -22.32 -1.92 -6.88
C GLY A 115 -21.88 -3.28 -6.35
N LEU A 116 -22.23 -4.37 -7.05
CA LEU A 116 -21.87 -5.74 -6.66
C LEU A 116 -20.38 -6.00 -6.86
N ILE A 117 -19.76 -5.50 -7.94
CA ILE A 117 -18.31 -5.55 -8.13
C ILE A 117 -17.59 -4.73 -7.05
N ALA A 118 -18.06 -3.52 -6.75
CA ALA A 118 -17.46 -2.71 -5.69
C ALA A 118 -17.60 -3.37 -4.31
N ALA A 119 -18.74 -4.00 -4.03
CA ALA A 119 -18.98 -4.74 -2.80
C ALA A 119 -18.13 -6.01 -2.70
N LEU A 120 -17.99 -6.77 -3.79
CA LEU A 120 -17.10 -7.94 -3.84
C LEU A 120 -15.65 -7.52 -3.70
N TRP A 121 -15.24 -6.43 -4.34
CA TRP A 121 -13.89 -5.90 -4.25
C TRP A 121 -13.57 -5.45 -2.82
N SER A 122 -14.41 -4.61 -2.22
CA SER A 122 -14.25 -4.17 -0.83
C SER A 122 -14.31 -5.34 0.16
N GLY A 123 -15.21 -6.30 -0.06
CA GLY A 123 -15.28 -7.53 0.73
C GLY A 123 -14.01 -8.38 0.61
N ALA A 124 -13.45 -8.53 -0.58
CA ALA A 124 -12.20 -9.26 -0.81
C ALA A 124 -10.99 -8.54 -0.21
N THR A 125 -10.91 -7.21 -0.35
CA THR A 125 -9.87 -6.40 0.30
C THR A 125 -9.95 -6.51 1.82
N TYR A 126 -11.17 -6.43 2.38
CA TYR A 126 -11.39 -6.56 3.82
C TYR A 126 -11.07 -7.98 4.32
N TRP A 127 -11.45 -9.01 3.55
CA TRP A 127 -11.12 -10.40 3.87
C TRP A 127 -9.61 -10.65 3.92
N GLY A 128 -8.86 -10.13 2.94
CA GLY A 128 -7.40 -10.21 2.93
C GLY A 128 -6.77 -9.48 4.12
N PHE A 129 -7.24 -8.27 4.43
CA PHE A 129 -6.78 -7.50 5.58
C PHE A 129 -7.09 -8.23 6.90
N TYR A 130 -8.28 -8.80 7.03
CA TYR A 130 -8.77 -9.41 8.26
C TYR A 130 -8.06 -10.73 8.63
N ASN A 131 -7.78 -11.60 7.64
CA ASN A 131 -7.00 -12.83 7.87
C ASN A 131 -5.63 -12.58 8.51
N PHE A 132 -5.14 -11.35 8.46
CA PHE A 132 -3.87 -10.94 9.04
C PHE A 132 -4.00 -10.46 10.51
N PHE A 133 -5.18 -9.98 10.94
CA PHE A 133 -5.33 -9.23 12.19
C PHE A 133 -6.26 -9.85 13.26
N ALA A 134 -7.13 -10.82 12.98
CA ALA A 134 -8.06 -11.28 14.02
C ALA A 134 -8.65 -12.72 13.89
N ASP A 135 -8.82 -13.33 15.07
CA ASP A 135 -9.40 -14.66 15.39
C ASP A 135 -10.95 -14.62 15.61
N LEU A 136 -11.73 -13.78 14.91
CA LEU A 136 -13.21 -13.87 14.98
C LEU A 136 -13.79 -14.70 13.84
N ASP A 137 -15.03 -15.15 14.03
CA ASP A 137 -15.78 -15.98 13.09
C ASP A 137 -15.95 -15.27 11.72
N LEU A 138 -15.08 -15.65 10.80
CA LEU A 138 -14.82 -15.07 9.47
C LEU A 138 -16.09 -14.82 8.66
N THR A 139 -17.07 -15.70 8.81
CA THR A 139 -18.28 -15.73 7.98
C THR A 139 -19.21 -14.56 8.29
N VAL A 140 -19.40 -14.24 9.58
CA VAL A 140 -20.33 -13.19 10.02
C VAL A 140 -19.81 -11.82 9.63
N MET A 141 -18.49 -11.63 9.73
CA MET A 141 -17.87 -10.33 9.48
C MET A 141 -17.75 -10.01 7.99
N VAL A 142 -17.41 -10.99 7.14
CA VAL A 142 -17.44 -10.83 5.67
C VAL A 142 -18.85 -10.49 5.18
N VAL A 143 -19.89 -11.13 5.75
CA VAL A 143 -21.29 -10.81 5.42
C VAL A 143 -21.65 -9.38 5.83
N ILE A 144 -21.19 -8.92 7.00
CA ILE A 144 -21.42 -7.54 7.45
C ILE A 144 -20.66 -6.53 6.58
N ALA A 145 -19.40 -6.80 6.24
CA ALA A 145 -18.56 -5.92 5.41
C ALA A 145 -19.09 -5.84 3.96
N VAL A 146 -19.46 -6.98 3.37
CA VAL A 146 -20.11 -7.02 2.05
C VAL A 146 -21.47 -6.34 2.12
N GLY A 147 -22.27 -6.59 3.16
CA GLY A 147 -23.56 -5.94 3.37
C GLY A 147 -23.45 -4.41 3.49
N LEU A 148 -22.51 -3.92 4.30
CA LEU A 148 -22.19 -2.50 4.41
C LEU A 148 -21.67 -1.93 3.10
N GLY A 149 -20.78 -2.63 2.39
CA GLY A 149 -20.30 -2.22 1.08
C GLY A 149 -21.44 -2.07 0.07
N VAL A 150 -22.32 -3.08 -0.01
CA VAL A 150 -23.51 -3.06 -0.87
C VAL A 150 -24.41 -1.86 -0.53
N VAL A 151 -24.72 -1.63 0.74
CA VAL A 151 -25.60 -0.53 1.17
C VAL A 151 -24.95 0.84 0.93
N THR A 152 -23.67 0.98 1.31
CA THR A 152 -22.92 2.23 1.22
C THR A 152 -22.66 2.64 -0.23
N PHE A 153 -22.52 1.69 -1.15
CA PHE A 153 -22.30 1.99 -2.57
C PHE A 153 -23.58 2.04 -3.40
N LEU A 154 -24.58 1.18 -3.15
CA LEU A 154 -25.81 1.18 -3.95
C LEU A 154 -26.62 2.47 -3.76
N VAL A 155 -26.74 2.96 -2.53
CA VAL A 155 -27.58 4.13 -2.22
C VAL A 155 -27.08 5.39 -2.94
N PRO A 156 -25.79 5.76 -2.88
CA PRO A 156 -25.24 6.87 -3.67
C PRO A 156 -25.27 6.61 -5.17
N PHE A 157 -25.03 5.37 -5.63
CA PHE A 157 -25.06 5.03 -7.07
C PHE A 157 -26.44 5.32 -7.68
N GLN A 158 -27.51 4.99 -6.95
CA GLN A 158 -28.88 5.21 -7.41
C GLN A 158 -29.26 6.69 -7.41
N LEU A 159 -28.81 7.45 -6.40
CA LEU A 159 -29.07 8.89 -6.27
C LEU A 159 -28.28 9.73 -7.29
N LEU A 160 -27.01 9.43 -7.50
CA LEU A 160 -26.10 10.24 -8.33
C LEU A 160 -26.27 10.01 -9.85
N ARG A 161 -26.90 8.91 -10.28
CA ARG A 161 -27.10 8.58 -11.71
C ARG A 161 -27.98 9.59 -12.46
N ARG A 162 -28.89 10.27 -11.76
CA ARG A 162 -29.89 11.17 -12.36
C ARG A 162 -29.32 12.52 -12.77
N ARG A 163 -28.14 12.92 -12.29
CA ARG A 163 -27.52 14.21 -12.61
C ARG A 163 -26.13 14.03 -13.26
N PRO A 164 -25.78 14.81 -14.29
CA PRO A 164 -24.49 14.70 -14.98
C PRO A 164 -23.30 14.94 -14.03
N VAL A 165 -23.44 15.86 -13.08
CA VAL A 165 -22.44 16.15 -12.04
C VAL A 165 -22.20 14.93 -11.12
N GLY A 166 -23.24 14.15 -10.85
CA GLY A 166 -23.13 12.94 -10.03
C GLY A 166 -22.35 11.81 -10.72
N ARG A 167 -22.33 11.75 -12.05
CA ARG A 167 -21.52 10.76 -12.80
C ARG A 167 -20.02 11.03 -12.71
N ALA A 168 -19.61 12.29 -12.64
CA ALA A 168 -18.19 12.65 -12.50
C ALA A 168 -17.69 12.32 -11.08
N GLY A 169 -18.42 12.76 -10.05
CA GLY A 169 -18.10 12.46 -8.65
C GLY A 169 -18.04 10.95 -8.38
N LEU A 170 -18.95 10.18 -8.99
CA LEU A 170 -18.96 8.72 -8.84
C LEU A 170 -17.70 8.05 -9.42
N LYS A 171 -17.16 8.55 -10.54
CA LYS A 171 -15.91 8.01 -11.11
C LYS A 171 -14.73 8.29 -10.19
N VAL A 172 -14.66 9.47 -9.60
CA VAL A 172 -13.59 9.85 -8.67
C VAL A 172 -13.68 9.00 -7.40
N LEU A 173 -14.88 8.84 -6.85
CA LEU A 173 -15.10 8.03 -5.65
C LEU A 173 -14.75 6.55 -5.88
N VAL A 174 -15.22 5.96 -7.00
CA VAL A 174 -14.85 4.59 -7.38
C VAL A 174 -13.34 4.46 -7.57
N GLY A 175 -12.72 5.40 -8.29
CA GLY A 175 -11.26 5.41 -8.49
C GLY A 175 -10.48 5.48 -7.17
N GLY A 176 -10.91 6.35 -6.24
CA GLY A 176 -10.32 6.46 -4.92
C GLY A 176 -10.43 5.19 -4.09
N LEU A 177 -11.59 4.55 -4.09
CA LEU A 177 -11.82 3.31 -3.34
C LEU A 177 -11.09 2.11 -3.96
N THR A 178 -11.03 2.03 -5.29
CA THR A 178 -10.18 1.04 -5.96
C THR A 178 -8.71 1.27 -5.62
N GLY A 179 -8.25 2.52 -5.61
CA GLY A 179 -6.89 2.88 -5.18
C GLY A 179 -6.60 2.46 -3.75
N LEU A 180 -7.51 2.73 -2.81
CA LEU A 180 -7.39 2.28 -1.42
C LEU A 180 -7.35 0.76 -1.32
N GLY A 181 -8.21 0.06 -2.06
CA GLY A 181 -8.22 -1.40 -2.07
C GLY A 181 -6.93 -2.00 -2.63
N LEU A 182 -6.38 -1.41 -3.70
CA LEU A 182 -5.05 -1.79 -4.21
C LEU A 182 -3.94 -1.48 -3.21
N GLY A 183 -4.05 -0.38 -2.46
CA GLY A 183 -3.12 -0.04 -1.38
C GLY A 183 -3.11 -1.12 -0.29
N PHE A 184 -4.26 -1.60 0.16
CA PHE A 184 -4.34 -2.71 1.11
C PHE A 184 -3.76 -4.01 0.55
N LEU A 185 -4.01 -4.33 -0.73
CA LEU A 185 -3.39 -5.50 -1.35
C LEU A 185 -1.87 -5.37 -1.40
N LEU A 186 -1.34 -4.18 -1.68
CA LEU A 186 0.10 -3.92 -1.63
C LEU A 186 0.66 -4.18 -0.23
N ILE A 187 -0.01 -3.71 0.81
CA ILE A 187 0.39 -3.94 2.21
C ILE A 187 0.46 -5.42 2.53
N LEU A 188 -0.56 -6.20 2.17
CA LEU A 188 -0.58 -7.64 2.43
C LEU A 188 0.60 -8.35 1.77
N ASN A 189 0.96 -7.95 0.55
CA ASN A 189 2.13 -8.49 -0.13
C ASN A 189 3.44 -8.04 0.54
N LEU A 190 3.53 -6.80 1.03
CA LEU A 190 4.71 -6.30 1.74
C LEU A 190 4.89 -6.98 3.09
N ALA A 191 3.81 -7.19 3.85
CA ALA A 191 3.83 -7.88 5.13
C ALA A 191 4.25 -9.34 4.96
N SER A 192 3.66 -10.06 3.99
CA SER A 192 4.08 -11.43 3.66
C SER A 192 5.53 -11.51 3.17
N ALA A 193 5.97 -10.51 2.39
CA ALA A 193 7.38 -10.42 1.99
C ALA A 193 8.31 -10.17 3.19
N ALA A 194 7.89 -9.37 4.17
CA ALA A 194 8.65 -9.11 5.39
C ALA A 194 8.75 -10.35 6.28
N GLU A 195 7.67 -11.13 6.40
CA GLU A 195 7.69 -12.43 7.09
C GLU A 195 8.62 -13.42 6.38
N THR A 196 8.54 -13.49 5.05
CA THR A 196 9.45 -14.32 4.25
C THR A 196 10.91 -13.90 4.49
N MET A 197 11.18 -12.59 4.45
CA MET A 197 12.51 -12.04 4.72
C MET A 197 12.97 -12.29 6.15
N ARG A 198 12.06 -12.29 7.13
CA ARG A 198 12.39 -12.64 8.52
C ARG A 198 12.83 -14.09 8.66
N ASP A 199 12.27 -14.99 7.85
CA ASP A 199 12.52 -16.42 7.94
C ASP A 199 13.68 -16.88 7.03
N THR A 200 13.87 -16.24 5.87
CA THR A 200 14.91 -16.57 4.88
C THR A 200 16.09 -15.59 4.88
N GLY A 201 15.91 -14.40 5.44
CA GLY A 201 16.87 -13.29 5.36
C GLY A 201 17.13 -12.78 3.94
N GLN A 202 16.21 -13.01 3.01
CA GLN A 202 16.26 -12.44 1.65
C GLN A 202 15.16 -11.40 1.45
N ALA A 203 15.53 -10.20 1.03
CA ALA A 203 14.55 -9.23 0.57
C ALA A 203 13.91 -9.66 -0.76
N ASN A 204 12.60 -9.52 -0.84
CA ASN A 204 11.88 -9.62 -2.11
C ASN A 204 11.98 -8.28 -2.87
N PHE A 205 11.89 -8.32 -4.21
CA PHE A 205 11.86 -7.15 -5.10
C PHE A 205 10.84 -6.08 -4.66
N LEU A 206 9.72 -6.49 -4.06
CA LEU A 206 8.72 -5.56 -3.53
C LEU A 206 9.25 -4.73 -2.36
N LEU A 207 10.00 -5.34 -1.44
CA LEU A 207 10.61 -4.66 -0.29
C LEU A 207 11.70 -3.68 -0.73
N SER A 208 12.55 -4.09 -1.68
CA SER A 208 13.58 -3.20 -2.22
C SER A 208 12.96 -2.00 -2.96
N THR A 209 11.84 -2.20 -3.67
CA THR A 209 11.11 -1.12 -4.37
C THR A 209 10.52 -0.08 -3.41
N VAL A 210 10.06 -0.49 -2.22
CA VAL A 210 9.57 0.46 -1.21
C VAL A 210 10.69 1.11 -0.39
N GLY A 211 11.95 0.78 -0.70
CA GLY A 211 13.13 1.36 -0.06
C GLY A 211 13.49 0.71 1.28
N PHE A 212 12.99 -0.51 1.55
CA PHE A 212 13.55 -1.33 2.62
C PHE A 212 14.92 -1.83 2.16
N GLN A 213 15.96 -1.49 2.91
CA GLN A 213 17.33 -1.84 2.54
C GLN A 213 17.72 -3.12 3.26
N ASP A 214 18.00 -4.15 2.48
CA ASP A 214 18.52 -5.42 2.97
C ASP A 214 20.02 -5.29 3.25
N GLN A 215 20.37 -4.80 4.45
CA GLN A 215 21.76 -4.58 4.84
C GLN A 215 22.17 -5.60 5.89
N TRP A 216 23.23 -6.35 5.61
CA TRP A 216 23.80 -7.33 6.53
C TRP A 216 25.22 -6.93 6.90
N ALA A 217 25.60 -7.14 8.16
CA ALA A 217 26.93 -6.85 8.65
C ALA A 217 27.37 -7.86 9.71
N ILE A 218 28.68 -8.08 9.82
CA ILE A 218 29.30 -8.76 10.95
C ILE A 218 29.68 -7.70 11.98
N LEU A 219 29.30 -7.93 13.22
CA LEU A 219 29.59 -6.99 14.31
C LEU A 219 30.94 -7.30 14.94
N THR A 220 31.79 -6.31 15.12
CA THR A 220 32.98 -6.41 15.97
C THR A 220 32.91 -5.44 17.14
N ASN A 221 33.58 -5.77 18.23
CA ASN A 221 33.73 -4.85 19.36
C ASN A 221 34.67 -3.70 18.98
N ALA A 222 34.29 -2.47 19.30
CA ALA A 222 35.08 -1.29 18.94
C ALA A 222 36.45 -1.22 19.63
N GLU A 223 36.61 -1.83 20.81
CA GLU A 223 37.86 -1.75 21.58
C GLU A 223 38.94 -2.75 21.13
N ASP A 224 38.55 -3.97 20.78
CA ASP A 224 39.49 -5.06 20.51
C ASP A 224 39.27 -5.77 19.16
N ASP A 225 38.36 -5.25 18.33
CA ASP A 225 38.00 -5.73 16.99
C ASP A 225 37.63 -7.23 16.94
N LYS A 226 37.27 -7.80 18.08
CA LYS A 226 36.84 -9.19 18.15
C LYS A 226 35.43 -9.33 17.60
N PRO A 227 35.14 -10.40 16.81
CA PRO A 227 33.80 -10.66 16.33
C PRO A 227 32.85 -10.88 17.51
N LEU A 228 31.74 -10.17 17.49
CA LEU A 228 30.62 -10.38 18.40
C LEU A 228 29.75 -11.51 17.83
N TYR A 229 29.06 -12.22 18.72
CA TYR A 229 28.08 -13.24 18.34
C TYR A 229 28.63 -14.31 17.37
N ASP A 230 29.88 -14.73 17.58
CA ASP A 230 30.57 -15.73 16.77
C ASP A 230 30.79 -15.31 15.31
N GLY A 231 30.75 -13.99 15.01
CA GLY A 231 30.98 -13.47 13.66
C GLY A 231 29.81 -13.67 12.71
N ARG A 232 28.62 -13.95 13.24
CA ARG A 232 27.41 -14.22 12.45
C ARG A 232 26.93 -12.97 11.71
N TRP A 233 26.37 -13.17 10.52
CA TRP A 233 25.73 -12.11 9.74
C TRP A 233 24.45 -11.64 10.43
N MET A 234 24.35 -10.33 10.63
CA MET A 234 23.21 -9.69 11.28
C MET A 234 22.62 -8.64 10.37
N MET A 235 21.30 -8.63 10.27
CA MET A 235 20.60 -7.65 9.46
C MET A 235 20.45 -6.35 10.22
N LEU A 236 20.89 -5.24 9.62
CA LEU A 236 20.72 -3.91 10.17
C LEU A 236 19.33 -3.38 9.80
N LEU A 237 18.44 -3.30 10.80
CA LEU A 237 17.08 -2.78 10.62
C LEU A 237 17.03 -1.25 10.60
N GLY A 238 18.00 -0.60 11.26
CA GLY A 238 18.09 0.84 11.35
C GLY A 238 18.98 1.33 12.48
N GLU A 239 19.00 2.64 12.66
CA GLU A 239 19.91 3.36 13.55
C GLU A 239 19.13 4.40 14.35
N SER A 240 19.09 4.28 15.67
CA SER A 240 18.33 5.19 16.53
C SER A 240 19.07 5.48 17.83
N ASP A 241 19.08 6.74 18.25
CA ASP A 241 19.63 7.19 19.55
C ASP A 241 21.06 6.68 19.85
N GLY A 242 21.93 6.63 18.83
CA GLY A 242 23.31 6.13 18.98
C GLY A 242 23.40 4.61 19.15
N THR A 243 22.35 3.87 18.78
CA THR A 243 22.30 2.41 18.81
C THR A 243 21.95 1.84 17.43
N TYR A 244 22.58 0.72 17.09
CA TYR A 244 22.17 -0.13 15.98
C TYR A 244 21.01 -1.03 16.41
N LEU A 245 19.97 -1.12 15.57
CA LEU A 245 18.94 -2.15 15.69
C LEU A 245 19.25 -3.28 14.73
N LEU A 246 19.46 -4.45 15.29
CA LEU A 246 20.00 -5.59 14.59
C LEU A 246 19.06 -6.78 14.77
N TYR A 247 18.87 -7.52 13.70
CA TYR A 247 18.10 -8.75 13.69
C TYR A 247 19.03 -9.94 13.47
N ASP A 248 19.05 -10.86 14.44
CA ASP A 248 19.72 -12.16 14.32
C ASP A 248 18.72 -13.14 13.73
N CYS A 249 18.92 -13.47 12.46
CA CYS A 249 18.00 -14.33 11.73
C CYS A 249 17.99 -15.77 12.25
N ASP A 250 19.13 -16.27 12.76
CA ASP A 250 19.21 -17.64 13.28
C ASP A 250 18.40 -17.79 14.57
N LYS A 251 18.37 -16.74 15.40
CA LYS A 251 17.62 -16.73 16.67
C LYS A 251 16.24 -16.11 16.55
N GLN A 252 15.92 -15.48 15.42
CA GLN A 252 14.71 -14.70 15.21
C GLN A 252 14.49 -13.62 16.28
N GLU A 253 15.57 -12.97 16.71
CA GLU A 253 15.55 -11.98 17.78
C GLU A 253 16.12 -10.64 17.29
N THR A 254 15.43 -9.57 17.69
CA THR A 254 15.89 -8.19 17.48
C THR A 254 16.50 -7.63 18.75
N PHE A 255 17.68 -7.03 18.66
CA PHE A 255 18.37 -6.42 19.80
C PHE A 255 19.01 -5.09 19.41
N ARG A 256 19.36 -4.32 20.45
CA ARG A 256 19.96 -3.00 20.30
C ARG A 256 21.39 -3.01 20.81
N ARG A 257 22.31 -2.38 20.07
CA ARG A 257 23.73 -2.27 20.45
C ARG A 257 24.23 -0.84 20.34
N PRO A 258 24.93 -0.30 21.35
CA PRO A 258 25.53 1.03 21.24
C PRO A 258 26.59 1.08 20.13
N MET A 259 26.49 2.09 19.28
CA MET A 259 27.45 2.34 18.20
C MET A 259 28.85 2.61 18.72
N GLU A 260 28.97 3.22 19.92
CA GLU A 260 30.27 3.51 20.55
C GLU A 260 31.09 2.26 20.85
N THR A 261 30.43 1.10 21.02
CA THR A 261 31.06 -0.17 21.40
C THR A 261 31.00 -1.23 20.30
N THR A 262 30.41 -0.90 19.15
CA THR A 262 30.12 -1.86 18.09
C THR A 262 30.49 -1.27 16.74
N ASN A 263 31.40 -1.92 16.02
CA ASN A 263 31.73 -1.60 14.64
C ASN A 263 30.98 -2.55 13.69
N LEU A 264 30.44 -1.99 12.60
CA LEU A 264 29.92 -2.78 11.49
C LEU A 264 31.08 -3.13 10.56
N THR A 265 31.40 -4.41 10.46
CA THR A 265 32.43 -4.93 9.55
C THR A 265 31.80 -5.78 8.46
N GLN A 266 32.43 -5.80 7.29
CA GLN A 266 31.97 -6.55 6.13
C GLN A 266 30.48 -6.29 5.81
N VAL A 267 30.13 -5.06 5.42
CA VAL A 267 28.73 -4.74 5.08
C VAL A 267 28.39 -5.31 3.71
N GLN A 268 27.30 -6.07 3.62
CA GLN A 268 26.71 -6.55 2.38
C GLN A 268 25.34 -5.90 2.17
N LEU A 269 25.10 -5.45 0.94
CA LEU A 269 23.83 -4.87 0.51
C LEU A 269 23.18 -5.86 -0.46
N ASP A 270 21.95 -6.28 -0.17
CA ASP A 270 21.15 -7.19 -1.00
C ASP A 270 21.90 -8.51 -1.36
N PRO A 271 22.29 -9.31 -0.35
CA PRO A 271 23.09 -10.51 -0.59
C PRO A 271 22.30 -11.57 -1.36
N GLU A 272 22.83 -12.01 -2.50
CA GLU A 272 22.31 -13.18 -3.21
C GLU A 272 22.48 -14.43 -2.31
N ARG A 273 21.38 -15.12 -1.98
CA ARG A 273 21.43 -16.44 -1.31
C ARG A 273 20.79 -17.51 -2.19
N GLU A 274 21.15 -18.75 -1.92
CA GLU A 274 20.62 -19.91 -2.64
C GLU A 274 19.09 -20.00 -2.51
N GLU A 275 18.42 -20.51 -3.55
CA GLU A 275 16.97 -20.71 -3.52
C GLU A 275 16.59 -21.68 -2.40
N GLY A 276 15.72 -21.24 -1.49
CA GLY A 276 15.30 -22.03 -0.32
C GLY A 276 16.20 -21.91 0.90
N PHE A 277 17.10 -20.93 0.94
CA PHE A 277 17.86 -20.58 2.15
C PHE A 277 16.91 -20.26 3.32
N VAL A 278 17.16 -20.87 4.48
CA VAL A 278 16.44 -20.62 5.73
C VAL A 278 17.47 -20.18 6.78
N CYS A 279 17.08 -19.23 7.63
CA CYS A 279 17.94 -18.80 8.71
C CYS A 279 18.24 -19.94 9.70
N GLY A 280 19.49 -20.03 10.16
CA GLY A 280 20.06 -21.16 10.90
C GLY A 280 21.40 -21.67 10.36
N SER A 281 21.82 -21.25 9.16
CA SER A 281 23.11 -21.61 8.54
C SER A 281 24.11 -20.46 8.47
N LEU A 282 23.77 -19.27 8.98
CA LEU A 282 24.64 -18.07 8.91
C LEU A 282 25.85 -18.12 9.87
N ALA A 283 25.94 -19.18 10.69
CA ALA A 283 27.05 -19.46 11.58
C ALA A 283 28.16 -20.33 10.95
N GLU A 284 28.01 -20.79 9.71
CA GLU A 284 29.07 -21.60 9.10
C GLU A 284 30.29 -20.73 8.74
N PRO A 285 31.49 -21.08 9.26
CA PRO A 285 32.72 -20.40 8.86
C PRO A 285 33.01 -20.71 7.40
N ALA A 286 33.25 -19.66 6.60
CA ALA A 286 33.93 -19.78 5.32
C ALA A 286 35.35 -20.34 5.50
#